data_AF-A0A8I0T338-F1
#
_entry.id   AF-A0A8I0T338-F1
#
_cell.length_a   1.000
_cell.length_b   1.000
_cell.length_c   1.000
_cell.angle_alpha   90.00
_cell.angle_beta   90.00
_cell.angle_gamma   90.00
#
_symmetry.space_group_name_H-M   'P 1'
#
loop_
_entity.id
_entity.type
_entity.pdbx_description
1 polymer ?
#
loop_
_entity_poly.entity_id
_entity_poly.type
_entity_poly.pdbx_seq_one_letter_code
_entity_poly.pdbx_strand_id
1 'polypeptide(L)'
;MQVQEYKEHNFRLLICSESDRFEIERLSPIEHIGYLQMYDRDGRLEIRDLWINEEPEDFRGKGFGSILIEHAFEYAKEKRMDYIFGHTQKDDYRVHRFYEKCGFKVFIDNRYDRAWFLYPSNGGLMNTPDFDQLAKLGGLGNELGIYEFN
;
A
#
# COMPACT_ATOMS: atom_id res chain seq x y z
N MET A 1 14.14 9.58 -10.59
CA MET A 1 14.27 8.47 -9.63
C MET A 1 15.31 8.84 -8.59
N GLN A 2 14.89 8.96 -7.34
CA GLN A 2 15.74 9.14 -6.16
C GLN A 2 16.11 7.76 -5.62
N VAL A 3 17.35 7.60 -5.16
CA VAL A 3 17.83 6.35 -4.57
C VAL A 3 18.33 6.63 -3.17
N GLN A 4 17.87 5.85 -2.20
CA GLN A 4 18.33 5.91 -0.82
C GLN A 4 18.97 4.57 -0.46
N GLU A 5 20.27 4.57 -0.17
CA GLU A 5 21.03 3.37 0.17
C GLU A 5 21.15 3.19 1.68
N TYR A 6 20.93 1.97 2.15
CA TYR A 6 21.07 1.54 3.52
C TYR A 6 22.18 0.48 3.59
N LYS A 7 23.43 0.92 3.43
CA LYS A 7 24.60 0.04 3.25
C LYS A 7 24.81 -0.93 4.41
N GLU A 8 24.63 -0.46 5.64
CA GLU A 8 24.74 -1.30 6.85
C GLU A 8 23.71 -2.43 6.87
N HIS A 9 22.61 -2.29 6.14
CA HIS A 9 21.49 -3.23 6.09
C HIS A 9 21.41 -3.95 4.73
N ASN A 10 22.39 -3.73 3.84
CA ASN A 10 22.53 -4.35 2.53
C ASN A 10 21.33 -4.15 1.58
N PHE A 11 20.65 -3.00 1.62
CA PHE A 11 19.57 -2.70 0.67
C PHE A 11 19.57 -1.24 0.17
N ARG A 12 18.85 -0.98 -0.91
CA ARG A 12 18.50 0.36 -1.40
C ARG A 12 17.01 0.45 -1.69
N LEU A 13 16.47 1.65 -1.52
CA LEU A 13 15.14 2.01 -1.92
C LEU A 13 15.21 2.89 -3.18
N LEU A 14 14.42 2.53 -4.19
CA LEU A 14 14.26 3.26 -5.43
C LEU A 14 12.91 3.97 -5.37
N ILE A 15 12.96 5.30 -5.30
CA ILE A 15 11.80 6.17 -5.20
C ILE A 15 11.63 6.88 -6.54
N CYS A 16 10.52 6.60 -7.22
CA CYS A 16 10.19 7.36 -8.42
C CYS A 16 9.38 8.62 -8.02
N SER A 17 9.91 9.81 -8.30
CA SER A 17 9.18 11.06 -8.04
C SER A 17 8.00 11.26 -8.99
N GLU A 18 8.06 10.63 -10.17
CA GLU A 18 7.10 10.74 -11.26
C GLU A 18 6.13 9.55 -11.32
N SER A 19 6.28 8.56 -10.45
CA SER A 19 5.35 7.43 -10.39
C SER A 19 5.07 7.06 -8.94
N ASP A 20 3.86 6.58 -8.72
CA ASP A 20 3.40 6.13 -7.41
C ASP A 20 3.95 4.74 -7.03
N ARG A 21 5.23 4.47 -7.34
CA ARG A 21 5.87 3.15 -7.18
C ARG A 21 7.20 3.28 -6.45
N PHE A 22 7.37 2.46 -5.43
CA PHE A 22 8.62 2.29 -4.70
C PHE A 22 9.11 0.86 -4.86
N GLU A 23 10.43 0.69 -4.97
CA GLU A 23 11.06 -0.62 -5.06
C GLU A 23 12.19 -0.73 -4.05
N ILE A 24 12.39 -1.94 -3.54
CA ILE A 24 13.49 -2.25 -2.63
C ILE A 24 14.34 -3.37 -3.23
N GLU A 25 15.65 -3.18 -3.22
CA GLU A 25 16.63 -4.12 -3.76
C GLU A 25 17.76 -4.35 -2.77
N ARG A 26 18.25 -5.59 -2.70
CA ARG A 26 19.48 -5.93 -2.00
C ARG A 26 20.68 -5.37 -2.78
N LEU A 27 21.70 -4.86 -2.07
CA LEU A 27 22.89 -4.31 -2.73
C LEU A 27 23.85 -5.41 -3.21
N SER A 28 24.01 -6.50 -2.44
CA SER A 28 24.89 -7.61 -2.81
C SER A 28 24.43 -8.96 -2.22
N PRO A 29 24.24 -10.00 -3.05
CA PRO A 29 24.07 -9.92 -4.51
C PRO A 29 22.92 -8.96 -4.85
N ILE A 30 23.01 -8.27 -5.99
CA ILE A 30 21.91 -7.42 -6.45
C ILE A 30 20.69 -8.32 -6.69
N GLU A 31 19.61 -8.04 -5.97
CA GLU A 31 18.39 -8.83 -6.02
C GLU A 31 17.18 -7.97 -5.67
N HIS A 32 16.10 -8.13 -6.41
CA HIS A 32 14.85 -7.43 -6.13
C HIS A 32 14.20 -8.05 -4.88
N ILE A 33 13.89 -7.22 -3.88
CA ILE A 33 13.28 -7.65 -2.62
C ILE A 33 11.76 -7.47 -2.67
N GLY A 34 11.26 -6.42 -3.32
CA GLY A 34 9.83 -6.12 -3.33
C GLY A 34 9.51 -4.72 -3.80
N TYR A 35 8.22 -4.42 -3.85
CA TYR A 35 7.72 -3.12 -4.29
C TYR A 35 6.41 -2.75 -3.59
N LEU A 36 6.09 -1.46 -3.68
CA LEU A 36 4.80 -0.89 -3.35
C LEU A 36 4.31 -0.05 -4.52
N GLN A 37 3.11 -0.35 -5.01
CA GLN A 37 2.39 0.42 -6.01
C GLN A 37 1.20 1.12 -5.37
N MET A 38 1.12 2.41 -5.62
CA MET A 38 0.09 3.30 -5.10
C MET A 38 -0.54 4.09 -6.25
N TYR A 39 -1.60 4.84 -5.97
CA TYR A 39 -2.21 5.82 -6.88
C TYR A 39 -2.76 7.01 -6.10
N ASP A 40 -2.49 8.22 -6.58
CA ASP A 40 -3.23 9.41 -6.14
C ASP A 40 -4.67 9.38 -6.69
N ARG A 41 -5.63 9.50 -5.78
CA ARG A 41 -7.08 9.49 -6.02
C ARG A 41 -7.73 10.70 -5.36
N ASP A 42 -7.69 11.84 -6.05
CA ASP A 42 -8.29 13.10 -5.60
C ASP A 42 -7.85 13.48 -4.17
N GLY A 43 -6.54 13.50 -3.91
CA GLY A 43 -5.98 13.86 -2.60
C GLY A 43 -5.98 12.71 -1.59
N ARG A 44 -6.11 11.46 -2.06
CA ARG A 44 -6.06 10.23 -1.26
C ARG A 44 -5.05 9.28 -1.88
N LEU A 45 -4.32 8.54 -1.07
CA LEU A 45 -3.35 7.56 -1.57
C LEU A 45 -3.93 6.16 -1.50
N GLU A 46 -4.20 5.55 -2.65
CA GLU A 46 -4.63 4.15 -2.73
C GLU A 46 -3.40 3.24 -2.84
N ILE A 47 -3.17 2.35 -1.88
CA ILE A 47 -2.24 1.23 -2.01
C ILE A 47 -2.93 0.13 -2.80
N ARG A 48 -2.42 -0.16 -4.00
CA ARG A 48 -2.98 -1.19 -4.89
C ARG A 48 -2.28 -2.51 -4.77
N ASP A 49 -0.97 -2.48 -4.58
CA ASP A 49 -0.19 -3.69 -4.53
C ASP A 49 1.06 -3.48 -3.67
N LEU A 50 1.29 -4.40 -2.76
CA LEU A 50 2.47 -4.45 -1.92
C LEU A 50 2.95 -5.88 -1.94
N TRP A 51 4.15 -6.09 -2.46
CA TRP A 51 4.68 -7.43 -2.62
C TRP A 51 6.12 -7.51 -2.19
N ILE A 52 6.43 -8.57 -1.44
CA ILE A 52 7.76 -8.92 -0.96
C ILE A 52 8.06 -10.33 -1.46
N ASN A 53 9.21 -10.48 -2.10
CA ASN A 53 9.71 -11.72 -2.65
C ASN A 53 9.85 -12.80 -1.58
N GLU A 54 9.50 -14.02 -1.95
CA GLU A 54 9.70 -15.23 -1.13
C GLU A 54 10.75 -16.16 -1.74
N GLU A 55 11.19 -15.87 -2.97
CA GLU A 55 12.11 -16.68 -3.76
C GLU A 55 13.17 -15.77 -4.40
N PRO A 56 14.42 -16.25 -4.56
CA PRO A 56 14.96 -17.53 -4.07
C PRO A 56 15.21 -17.56 -2.55
N GLU A 57 15.07 -16.43 -1.86
CA GLU A 57 15.07 -16.37 -0.40
C GLU A 57 13.81 -15.68 0.13
N ASP A 58 13.33 -16.11 1.31
CA ASP A 58 12.18 -15.47 1.94
C ASP A 58 12.55 -14.12 2.55
N PHE A 59 12.09 -13.02 1.94
CA PHE A 59 12.30 -11.67 2.45
C PHE A 59 11.17 -11.19 3.39
N ARG A 60 10.12 -11.99 3.59
CA ARG A 60 9.00 -11.60 4.46
C ARG A 60 9.39 -11.68 5.92
N GLY A 61 8.68 -10.90 6.74
CA GLY A 61 8.96 -10.81 8.18
C GLY A 61 10.26 -10.09 8.55
N LYS A 62 11.02 -9.58 7.57
CA LYS A 62 12.29 -8.85 7.78
C LYS A 62 12.15 -7.32 7.82
N GLY A 63 10.92 -6.80 7.81
CA GLY A 63 10.62 -5.36 7.92
C GLY A 63 10.52 -4.59 6.60
N PHE A 64 10.87 -5.19 5.46
CA PHE A 64 10.83 -4.50 4.15
C PHE A 64 9.45 -3.98 3.75
N GLY A 65 8.38 -4.72 4.07
CA GLY A 65 7.01 -4.24 3.86
C GLY A 65 6.70 -2.98 4.67
N SER A 66 7.16 -2.92 5.93
CA SER A 66 6.95 -1.75 6.79
C SER A 66 7.74 -0.54 6.28
N ILE A 67 8.97 -0.74 5.80
CA ILE A 67 9.78 0.33 5.18
C ILE A 67 9.03 0.95 3.98
N LEU A 68 8.48 0.12 3.09
CA LEU A 68 7.71 0.62 1.95
C LEU A 68 6.48 1.44 2.40
N ILE A 69 5.79 1.00 3.45
CA ILE A 69 4.63 1.70 4.02
C ILE A 69 5.04 3.03 4.68
N GLU A 70 6.16 3.07 5.40
CA GLU A 70 6.68 4.30 6.00
C GLU A 70 6.92 5.37 4.93
N HIS A 71 7.47 4.98 3.78
CA HIS A 71 7.65 5.91 2.66
C HIS A 71 6.32 6.32 2.01
N ALA A 72 5.29 5.47 2.01
CA ALA A 72 3.95 5.88 1.60
C ALA A 72 3.38 6.95 2.55
N PHE A 73 3.67 6.85 3.84
CA PHE A 73 3.25 7.83 4.84
C PHE A 73 3.95 9.17 4.62
N GLU A 74 5.26 9.14 4.37
CA GLU A 74 6.03 10.34 4.02
C GLU A 74 5.50 11.00 2.75
N TYR A 75 5.28 10.22 1.68
CA TYR A 75 4.73 10.70 0.43
C TYR A 75 3.36 11.36 0.61
N ALA A 76 2.44 10.70 1.30
CA ALA A 76 1.12 11.24 1.59
C ALA A 76 1.19 12.56 2.39
N LYS A 77 2.08 12.63 3.37
CA LYS A 77 2.29 13.82 4.20
C LYS A 77 2.85 14.98 3.39
N GLU A 78 3.86 14.75 2.55
CA GLU A 78 4.46 15.76 1.69
C GLU A 78 3.44 16.34 0.69
N LYS A 79 2.59 15.49 0.14
CA LYS A 79 1.51 15.85 -0.79
C LYS A 79 0.25 16.39 -0.10
N ARG A 80 0.23 16.40 1.24
CA ARG A 80 -0.93 16.82 2.07
C ARG A 80 -2.20 16.04 1.74
N MET A 81 -2.07 14.75 1.47
CA MET A 81 -3.19 13.86 1.21
C MET A 81 -4.02 13.65 2.49
N ASP A 82 -5.32 13.45 2.34
CA ASP A 82 -6.23 13.33 3.47
C ASP A 82 -6.01 12.03 4.26
N TYR A 83 -5.89 10.93 3.53
CA TYR A 83 -5.67 9.59 4.07
C TYR A 83 -5.09 8.63 3.04
N ILE A 84 -4.61 7.51 3.55
CA ILE A 84 -4.08 6.38 2.79
C ILE A 84 -5.02 5.20 3.00
N PHE A 85 -5.35 4.49 1.93
CA PHE A 85 -6.27 3.37 1.98
C PHE A 85 -5.91 2.28 0.99
N GLY A 86 -6.57 1.13 1.14
CA GLY A 86 -6.60 0.07 0.14
C GLY A 86 -7.50 -1.05 0.63
N HIS A 87 -7.54 -2.14 -0.12
CA HIS A 87 -8.35 -3.30 0.26
C HIS A 87 -7.64 -4.61 0.00
N THR A 88 -8.01 -5.63 0.76
CA THR A 88 -7.60 -7.03 0.57
C THR A 88 -8.81 -7.95 0.72
N GLN A 89 -8.62 -9.26 0.56
CA GLN A 89 -9.65 -10.26 0.83
C GLN A 89 -10.06 -10.22 2.31
N LYS A 90 -11.35 -10.42 2.59
CA LYS A 90 -11.91 -10.30 3.95
C LYS A 90 -11.39 -11.35 4.94
N ASP A 91 -10.77 -12.41 4.45
CA ASP A 91 -10.27 -13.56 5.21
C ASP A 91 -8.74 -13.66 5.20
N ASP A 92 -8.02 -12.70 4.60
CA ASP A 92 -6.57 -12.60 4.68
C ASP A 92 -6.11 -11.97 6.01
N TYR A 93 -6.33 -12.70 7.10
CA TYR A 93 -5.99 -12.28 8.46
C TYR A 93 -4.49 -12.02 8.68
N ARG A 94 -3.62 -12.53 7.81
CA ARG A 94 -2.18 -12.25 7.87
C ARG A 94 -1.91 -10.84 7.36
N VAL A 95 -2.50 -10.48 6.22
CA VAL A 95 -2.38 -9.14 5.65
C VAL A 95 -3.08 -8.09 6.52
N HIS A 96 -4.23 -8.41 7.12
CA HIS A 96 -4.88 -7.49 8.08
C HIS A 96 -3.93 -7.15 9.24
N ARG A 97 -3.34 -8.18 9.87
CA ARG A 97 -2.40 -7.99 10.98
C ARG A 97 -1.14 -7.23 10.58
N PHE A 98 -0.70 -7.37 9.33
CA PHE A 98 0.41 -6.59 8.80
C PHE A 98 0.06 -5.10 8.73
N TYR A 99 -1.09 -4.74 8.14
CA TYR A 99 -1.52 -3.35 8.05
C TYR A 99 -1.84 -2.74 9.42
N GLU A 100 -2.45 -3.49 10.33
CA GLU A 100 -2.66 -3.06 11.72
C GLU A 100 -1.33 -2.74 12.43
N LYS A 101 -0.31 -3.58 12.26
CA LYS A 101 1.04 -3.31 12.80
C LYS A 101 1.68 -2.06 12.22
N CYS A 102 1.33 -1.71 10.99
CA CYS A 102 1.77 -0.45 10.36
C CYS A 102 0.91 0.75 10.77
N GLY A 103 -0.09 0.57 11.66
CA GLY A 103 -0.92 1.65 12.20
C GLY A 103 -2.24 1.89 11.45
N PHE A 104 -2.56 1.09 10.42
CA PHE A 104 -3.85 1.19 9.76
C PHE A 104 -4.97 0.64 10.65
N LYS A 105 -6.17 1.20 10.50
CA LYS A 105 -7.41 0.56 10.96
C LYS A 105 -7.95 -0.34 9.86
N VAL A 106 -8.32 -1.57 10.21
CA VAL A 106 -8.93 -2.53 9.29
C VAL A 106 -10.43 -2.62 9.54
N PHE A 107 -11.23 -2.59 8.47
CA PHE A 107 -12.68 -2.67 8.49
C PHE A 107 -13.15 -3.79 7.57
N ILE A 108 -13.93 -4.72 8.10
CA ILE A 108 -14.51 -5.81 7.30
C ILE A 108 -15.78 -5.31 6.62
N ASP A 109 -15.84 -5.48 5.30
CA ASP A 109 -16.97 -5.10 4.46
C ASP A 109 -17.55 -6.34 3.77
N ASN A 110 -18.63 -6.85 4.35
CA ASN A 110 -19.32 -8.04 3.85
C ASN A 110 -20.05 -7.79 2.52
N ARG A 111 -20.30 -6.54 2.12
CA ARG A 111 -21.05 -6.23 0.89
C ARG A 111 -20.20 -6.45 -0.35
N TYR A 112 -18.94 -6.02 -0.30
CA TYR A 112 -17.97 -6.19 -1.39
C TYR A 112 -17.06 -7.42 -1.21
N ASP A 113 -17.22 -8.16 -0.12
CA ASP A 113 -16.37 -9.31 0.22
C ASP A 113 -14.89 -8.89 0.38
N ARG A 114 -14.65 -7.80 1.09
CA ARG A 114 -13.32 -7.19 1.27
C ARG A 114 -13.04 -6.81 2.72
N ALA A 115 -11.76 -6.60 3.02
CA ALA A 115 -11.31 -5.84 4.16
C ALA A 115 -10.64 -4.55 3.68
N TRP A 116 -11.11 -3.42 4.16
CA TRP A 116 -10.53 -2.10 3.90
C TRP A 116 -9.53 -1.76 4.99
N PHE A 117 -8.35 -1.24 4.62
CA PHE A 117 -7.40 -0.69 5.57
C PHE A 117 -7.27 0.81 5.33
N LEU A 118 -7.30 1.61 6.39
CA LEU A 118 -7.25 3.07 6.33
C LEU A 118 -6.31 3.67 7.37
N TYR A 119 -5.52 4.66 6.94
CA TYR A 119 -4.64 5.45 7.79
C TYR A 119 -4.88 6.95 7.54
N PRO A 120 -5.32 7.73 8.55
CA PRO A 120 -5.51 9.17 8.40
C PRO A 120 -4.16 9.89 8.42
N SER A 121 -3.84 10.63 7.38
CA SER A 121 -2.57 11.38 7.29
C SER A 121 -2.54 12.60 8.23
N ASN A 122 -3.72 13.15 8.55
CA ASN A 122 -3.86 14.39 9.33
C ASN A 122 -4.30 14.17 10.79
N GLY A 123 -4.10 12.96 11.34
CA GLY A 123 -4.32 12.66 12.77
C GLY A 123 -5.79 12.65 13.24
N GLY A 124 -6.75 12.90 12.36
CA GLY A 124 -8.17 12.72 12.66
C GLY A 124 -8.53 11.24 12.75
N LEU A 125 -9.19 10.81 13.81
CA LEU A 125 -9.79 9.47 13.87
C LEU A 125 -10.90 9.40 12.81
N MET A 126 -10.72 8.57 11.78
CA MET A 126 -11.85 8.19 10.94
C MET A 126 -12.85 7.38 11.78
N ASN A 127 -14.12 7.78 11.68
CA ASN A 127 -15.28 6.95 11.98
C ASN A 127 -15.32 5.74 11.02
N THR A 128 -16.37 4.92 11.07
CA THR A 128 -16.62 3.93 10.02
C THR A 128 -16.60 4.62 8.65
N PRO A 129 -15.76 4.17 7.69
CA PRO A 129 -15.67 4.80 6.38
C PRO A 129 -16.91 4.52 5.54
N ASP A 130 -17.19 5.40 4.59
CA ASP A 130 -18.18 5.14 3.53
C ASP A 130 -17.59 4.13 2.54
N PHE A 131 -17.98 2.85 2.68
CA PHE A 131 -17.45 1.81 1.81
C PHE A 131 -17.91 1.94 0.36
N ASP A 132 -19.04 2.59 0.06
CA ASP A 132 -19.50 2.78 -1.33
C ASP A 132 -18.60 3.82 -2.01
N GLN A 133 -18.23 4.88 -1.27
CA GLN A 133 -17.22 5.83 -1.73
C GLN A 133 -15.86 5.15 -1.96
N LEU A 134 -15.41 4.31 -1.02
CA LEU A 134 -14.14 3.59 -1.17
C LEU A 134 -14.17 2.60 -2.33
N ALA A 135 -15.26 1.85 -2.51
CA ALA A 135 -15.44 0.94 -3.63
C ALA A 135 -15.40 1.69 -4.96
N LYS A 136 -16.01 2.88 -5.04
CA LYS A 136 -15.93 3.73 -6.23
C LYS A 136 -14.49 4.21 -6.50
N LEU A 137 -13.78 4.66 -5.47
CA LEU A 137 -12.39 5.14 -5.59
C LEU A 137 -11.44 4.02 -6.03
N GLY A 138 -11.59 2.82 -5.45
CA GLY A 138 -10.77 1.64 -5.77
C GLY A 138 -11.23 0.85 -7.01
N GLY A 139 -12.24 1.35 -7.73
CA GLY A 139 -12.74 0.74 -8.97
C GLY A 139 -13.57 -0.54 -8.79
N LEU A 140 -14.00 -0.87 -7.57
CA LEU A 140 -14.88 -2.01 -7.27
C LEU A 140 -16.37 -1.72 -7.57
N GLY A 141 -16.74 -0.44 -7.67
CA GLY A 141 -18.14 0.00 -7.86
C GLY A 141 -18.76 -0.29 -9.24
N ASN A 142 -17.98 -0.76 -10.21
CA ASN A 142 -18.44 -0.97 -11.60
C ASN A 142 -18.57 -2.44 -12.03
N GLU A 143 -18.47 -3.42 -11.13
CA GLU A 143 -18.64 -4.86 -11.49
C GLU A 143 -20.11 -5.29 -11.76
N LEU A 144 -21.02 -4.35 -11.98
CA LEU A 144 -22.31 -4.59 -12.66
C LEU A 144 -22.48 -3.76 -13.95
N GLY A 145 -21.42 -3.15 -14.48
CA GLY A 145 -21.45 -2.35 -15.69
C GLY A 145 -20.33 -2.72 -16.66
N ILE A 146 -20.61 -3.70 -17.52
CA ILE A 146 -20.11 -3.87 -18.90
C ILE A 146 -18.65 -3.43 -19.14
N TYR A 147 -17.74 -4.41 -19.24
CA TYR A 147 -16.49 -4.23 -19.98
C TYR A 147 -16.83 -4.00 -21.46
N GLU A 148 -16.88 -2.74 -21.91
CA GLU A 148 -16.62 -2.44 -23.32
C GLU A 148 -15.14 -2.11 -23.46
N PHE A 149 -14.40 -3.05 -24.05
CA PHE A 149 -13.10 -2.77 -24.63
C PHE A 149 -13.32 -1.87 -25.86
N ASN A 150 -12.72 -0.68 -25.86
CA ASN A 150 -12.39 0.03 -27.11
C ASN A 150 -10.95 -0.26 -27.47
#